data_AF-A0A521ISA3-F1
#
_entry.id   AF-A0A521ISA3-F1
#
_cell.length_a   1.000
_cell.length_b   1.000
_cell.length_c   1.000
_cell.angle_alpha   90.00
_cell.angle_beta   90.00
_cell.angle_gamma   90.00
#
_symmetry.space_group_name_H-M   'P 1'
#
loop_
_entity.id
_entity.type
_entity.pdbx_description
1 polymer ?
#
loop_
_entity_poly.entity_id
_entity_poly.type
_entity_poly.pdbx_seq_one_letter_code
_entity_poly.pdbx_strand_id
1 'polypeptide(L)'
;MTVLELSDTRRLITLADGRRIHLIGTAHVSKHSVDEVAEAIEAEQPDHICLELDEGRMKNKEEERSWSNMDIKKVLKEGKGFLLLANMALASFQKRMGDETETQPGAEILGAAHLAKEKEIPFSLCDREIQVTFKRAWRMSNLWNKAKLIATIISAVFSNEKLSEEDLEDLKKADVMQQMMDEMAAELPAVKSVLIDERDRYLATKIYLAPGENKLAVIGAGHMSGIVKTLEALDSNRLDTDVSEITVVPDSSRSSKALSWVFPVLIVSLLLYGFLSFGRTEGIRMIGLWLAVNMSFTALGAILALAHPINIIVSVLASPITSLHPAIGVGMVSGLLQATLRKPKVRDFENLNDDATKLKGWYRNRVLHILVVFLLTSLGGSIGNVVVFPFLLARLA
;
A
#
# COMPACT_ATOMS: atom_id res chain seq x y z
N MET A 1 -32.12 12.20 -10.93
CA MET A 1 -31.27 12.81 -9.90
C MET A 1 -31.25 14.33 -9.99
N THR A 2 -31.27 15.03 -8.85
CA THR A 2 -30.91 16.46 -8.72
C THR A 2 -29.78 16.63 -7.72
N VAL A 3 -28.92 17.64 -7.92
CA VAL A 3 -27.82 17.99 -7.00
C VAL A 3 -27.99 19.44 -6.59
N LEU A 4 -28.04 19.68 -5.29
CA LEU A 4 -28.05 21.00 -4.69
C LEU A 4 -26.71 21.19 -3.94
N GLU A 5 -25.92 22.17 -4.36
CA GLU A 5 -24.69 22.56 -3.66
C GLU A 5 -25.08 23.48 -2.50
N LEU A 6 -24.81 23.04 -1.26
CA LEU A 6 -25.12 23.77 -0.03
C LEU A 6 -23.90 24.59 0.44
N SER A 7 -22.69 24.05 0.22
CA SER A 7 -21.40 24.70 0.43
C SER A 7 -20.34 24.00 -0.44
N ASP A 8 -19.09 24.46 -0.38
CA ASP A 8 -17.95 23.81 -1.04
C ASP A 8 -17.74 22.35 -0.58
N THR A 9 -18.17 22.05 0.64
CA THR A 9 -18.00 20.76 1.34
C THR A 9 -19.31 19.97 1.48
N ARG A 10 -20.47 20.56 1.18
CA ARG A 10 -21.78 19.91 1.40
C ARG A 10 -22.63 19.94 0.14
N ARG A 11 -23.12 18.76 -0.26
CA ARG A 11 -24.06 18.59 -1.38
C ARG A 11 -25.24 17.75 -0.95
N LEU A 12 -26.45 18.15 -1.34
CA LEU A 12 -27.64 17.34 -1.23
C LEU A 12 -27.98 16.73 -2.60
N ILE A 13 -28.02 15.41 -2.67
CA ILE A 13 -28.43 14.65 -3.85
C ILE A 13 -29.82 14.09 -3.59
N THR A 14 -30.75 14.31 -4.52
CA THR A 14 -32.06 13.66 -4.51
C THR A 14 -32.13 12.69 -5.69
N LEU A 15 -32.29 11.40 -5.40
CA LEU A 15 -32.42 10.33 -6.39
C LEU A 15 -33.82 10.36 -7.04
N ALA A 16 -33.97 9.67 -8.18
CA ALA A 16 -35.24 9.66 -8.91
C ALA A 16 -36.39 9.00 -8.12
N ASP A 17 -36.06 8.10 -7.19
CA ASP A 17 -37.01 7.43 -6.30
C ASP A 17 -37.36 8.22 -5.03
N GLY A 18 -36.79 9.41 -4.85
CA GLY A 18 -37.04 10.29 -3.71
C GLY A 18 -36.05 10.16 -2.55
N ARG A 19 -35.15 9.17 -2.57
CA ARG A 19 -34.08 9.05 -1.57
C ARG A 19 -33.15 10.26 -1.60
N ARG A 20 -32.75 10.72 -0.42
CA ARG A 20 -31.85 11.87 -0.22
C ARG A 20 -30.50 11.40 0.31
N ILE A 21 -29.44 11.98 -0.23
CA ILE A 21 -28.06 11.71 0.18
C ILE A 21 -27.36 13.06 0.43
N HIS A 22 -27.04 13.32 1.71
CA HIS A 22 -26.22 14.44 2.14
C HIS A 22 -24.75 14.02 2.06
N LEU A 23 -24.01 14.50 1.06
CA LEU A 23 -22.57 14.28 0.94
C LEU A 23 -21.82 15.36 1.71
N ILE A 24 -20.97 14.94 2.64
CA ILE A 24 -20.09 15.80 3.43
C ILE A 24 -18.63 15.45 3.07
N GLY A 25 -17.96 16.39 2.41
CA GLY A 25 -16.56 16.30 2.03
C GLY A 25 -15.66 16.85 3.11
N THR A 26 -14.70 16.05 3.54
CA THR A 26 -13.80 16.40 4.64
C THR A 26 -12.36 16.53 4.16
N ALA A 27 -11.61 17.44 4.78
CA ALA A 27 -10.16 17.49 4.69
C ALA A 27 -9.61 16.75 5.92
N HIS A 28 -8.96 15.60 5.71
CA HIS A 28 -8.66 14.57 6.72
C HIS A 28 -7.78 14.96 7.93
N VAL A 29 -7.60 16.24 8.28
CA VAL A 29 -6.82 16.67 9.46
C VAL A 29 -7.37 17.98 10.07
N SER A 30 -8.66 18.28 9.87
CA SER A 30 -9.25 19.55 10.34
C SER A 30 -10.30 19.33 11.42
N LYS A 31 -10.16 20.03 12.55
CA LYS A 31 -11.17 20.13 13.60
C LYS A 31 -12.49 20.67 13.07
N HIS A 32 -12.40 21.63 12.15
CA HIS A 32 -13.57 22.18 11.45
C HIS A 32 -14.36 21.08 10.72
N SER A 33 -13.69 20.09 10.11
CA SER A 33 -14.38 18.98 9.44
C SER A 33 -15.08 18.04 10.43
N VAL A 34 -14.58 17.89 11.65
CA VAL A 34 -15.25 17.11 12.70
C VAL A 34 -16.53 17.81 13.15
N ASP A 35 -16.43 19.11 13.44
CA ASP A 35 -17.54 19.93 13.90
C ASP A 35 -18.63 20.04 12.82
N GLU A 36 -18.24 20.28 11.57
CA GLU A 36 -19.16 20.34 10.43
C GLU A 36 -19.93 19.02 10.21
N VAL A 37 -19.27 17.87 10.39
CA VAL A 37 -19.93 16.56 10.31
C VAL A 37 -20.92 16.38 11.45
N ALA A 38 -20.58 16.78 12.67
CA ALA A 38 -21.47 16.70 13.82
C ALA A 38 -22.71 17.60 13.61
N GLU A 39 -22.51 18.86 13.22
CA GLU A 39 -23.60 19.79 12.90
C GLU A 39 -24.49 19.26 11.78
N ALA A 40 -23.91 18.65 10.73
CA ALA A 40 -24.66 18.05 9.65
C ALA A 40 -25.53 16.89 10.12
N ILE A 41 -25.01 16.01 10.98
CA ILE A 41 -25.79 14.88 11.54
C ILE A 41 -26.96 15.40 12.38
N GLU A 42 -26.77 16.47 13.14
CA GLU A 42 -27.83 17.07 13.95
C GLU A 42 -28.90 17.80 13.14
N ALA A 43 -28.47 18.58 12.15
CA ALA A 43 -29.37 19.38 11.32
C ALA A 43 -30.21 18.52 10.36
N GLU A 44 -29.58 17.53 9.71
CA GLU A 44 -30.24 16.76 8.64
C GLU A 44 -30.99 15.54 9.16
N GLN A 45 -30.71 15.10 10.39
CA GLN A 45 -31.28 13.91 11.04
C GLN A 45 -31.35 12.71 10.08
N PRO A 46 -30.20 12.21 9.62
CA PRO A 46 -30.17 11.08 8.70
C PRO A 46 -30.70 9.82 9.37
N ASP A 47 -31.40 8.99 8.60
CA ASP A 47 -31.82 7.65 9.04
C ASP A 47 -30.73 6.60 8.86
N HIS A 48 -29.67 6.93 8.11
CA HIS A 48 -28.51 6.07 7.92
C HIS A 48 -27.24 6.87 7.58
N ILE A 49 -26.10 6.46 8.14
CA ILE A 49 -24.80 7.11 7.90
C ILE A 49 -23.88 6.21 7.05
N CYS A 50 -23.22 6.79 6.04
CA CYS A 50 -22.24 6.09 5.20
C CYS A 50 -20.84 6.66 5.44
N LEU A 51 -19.86 5.80 5.67
CA LEU A 51 -18.50 6.22 6.03
C LEU A 51 -17.48 5.75 5.00
N GLU A 52 -16.57 6.62 4.58
CA GLU A 52 -15.36 6.24 3.83
C GLU A 52 -14.34 5.52 4.73
N LEU A 53 -14.73 4.35 5.21
CA LEU A 53 -13.93 3.51 6.07
C LEU A 53 -14.18 2.04 5.75
N ASP A 54 -13.14 1.22 5.82
CA ASP A 54 -13.23 -0.23 5.68
C ASP A 54 -13.24 -0.93 7.06
N GLU A 55 -13.75 -2.16 7.12
CA GLU A 55 -13.86 -2.95 8.35
C GLU A 55 -12.51 -3.13 9.07
N GLY A 56 -11.45 -3.36 8.30
CA GLY A 56 -10.11 -3.50 8.83
C GLY A 56 -9.67 -2.22 9.54
N ARG A 57 -9.80 -1.07 8.89
CA ARG A 57 -9.47 0.23 9.47
C ARG A 57 -10.34 0.59 10.68
N MET A 58 -11.63 0.25 10.67
CA MET A 58 -12.52 0.46 11.82
C MET A 58 -12.05 -0.36 13.03
N LYS A 59 -11.85 -1.67 12.83
CA LYS A 59 -11.42 -2.59 13.90
C LYS A 59 -10.08 -2.20 14.49
N ASN A 60 -9.13 -1.81 13.64
CA ASN A 60 -7.79 -1.41 14.06
C ASN A 60 -7.81 -0.23 15.04
N LYS A 61 -8.78 0.69 14.86
CA LYS A 61 -8.97 1.90 15.66
C LYS A 61 -9.89 1.68 16.87
N GLU A 62 -10.95 0.88 16.76
CA GLU A 62 -11.74 0.49 17.95
C GLU A 62 -10.87 -0.24 18.98
N GLU A 63 -9.91 -1.03 18.51
CA GLU A 63 -8.98 -1.74 19.37
C GLU A 63 -7.86 -0.83 19.92
N GLU A 64 -7.66 0.43 19.47
CA GLU A 64 -6.58 1.37 19.94
C GLU A 64 -6.49 1.43 21.47
N ARG A 65 -7.61 1.36 22.19
CA ARG A 65 -7.66 1.37 23.66
C ARG A 65 -7.25 0.06 24.34
N SER A 66 -7.17 -1.06 23.62
CA SER A 66 -6.78 -2.39 24.13
C SER A 66 -5.31 -2.73 23.91
N TRP A 67 -4.58 -2.00 23.06
CA TRP A 67 -3.22 -2.38 22.62
C TRP A 67 -2.10 -2.01 23.60
N SER A 68 -2.28 -0.96 24.40
CA SER A 68 -1.28 -0.51 25.37
C SER A 68 -0.89 -1.59 26.39
N ASN A 69 -1.73 -2.61 26.56
CA ASN A 69 -1.55 -3.69 27.52
C ASN A 69 -1.38 -5.09 26.90
N MET A 70 -1.29 -5.23 25.57
CA MET A 70 -1.18 -6.55 24.92
C MET A 70 0.28 -7.04 24.77
N ASP A 71 0.51 -8.31 25.10
CA ASP A 71 1.82 -8.97 24.93
C ASP A 71 2.15 -9.18 23.45
N ILE A 72 3.23 -8.54 22.99
CA ILE A 72 3.77 -8.56 21.62
C ILE A 72 3.93 -9.98 21.07
N LYS A 73 4.22 -10.98 21.93
CA LYS A 73 4.33 -12.38 21.49
C LYS A 73 3.00 -12.96 21.03
N LYS A 74 1.89 -12.57 21.66
CA LYS A 74 0.54 -13.04 21.31
C LYS A 74 0.09 -12.44 19.97
N VAL A 75 0.36 -11.16 19.77
CA VAL A 75 0.03 -10.39 18.54
C VAL A 75 0.69 -10.98 17.29
N LEU A 76 1.97 -11.35 17.37
CA LEU A 76 2.69 -11.97 16.25
C LEU A 76 2.20 -13.39 15.95
N LYS A 77 1.77 -14.15 16.98
CA LYS A 77 1.27 -15.52 16.83
C LYS A 77 -0.13 -15.56 16.20
N GLU A 78 -0.93 -14.52 16.41
CA GLU A 78 -2.28 -14.36 15.81
C GLU A 78 -2.26 -13.74 14.41
N GLY A 79 -1.08 -13.51 13.80
CA GLY A 79 -0.96 -12.92 12.47
C GLY A 79 -1.26 -11.42 12.42
N LYS A 80 -1.43 -10.76 13.57
CA LYS A 80 -1.78 -9.33 13.70
C LYS A 80 -0.56 -8.40 13.66
N GLY A 81 0.59 -8.87 13.18
CA GLY A 81 1.83 -8.09 13.13
C GLY A 81 1.73 -6.84 12.25
N PHE A 82 1.04 -6.93 11.11
CA PHE A 82 0.79 -5.80 10.21
C PHE A 82 -0.10 -4.72 10.87
N LEU A 83 -1.04 -5.14 11.70
CA LEU A 83 -1.91 -4.24 12.45
C LEU A 83 -1.12 -3.47 13.52
N LEU A 84 -0.27 -4.18 14.27
CA LEU A 84 0.66 -3.54 15.22
C LEU A 84 1.56 -2.50 14.52
N LEU A 85 2.11 -2.86 13.35
CA LEU A 85 2.89 -1.94 12.51
C LEU A 85 2.12 -0.68 12.13
N ALA A 86 0.89 -0.84 11.63
CA ALA A 86 0.04 0.26 11.20
C ALA A 86 -0.31 1.21 12.36
N ASN A 87 -0.66 0.66 13.53
CA ASN A 87 -1.00 1.45 14.72
C ASN A 87 0.22 2.21 15.26
N MET A 88 1.41 1.63 15.19
CA MET A 88 2.63 2.30 15.64
C MET A 88 3.10 3.37 14.66
N ALA A 89 2.97 3.13 13.35
CA ALA A 89 3.20 4.15 12.32
C ALA A 89 2.23 5.32 12.49
N LEU A 90 0.96 5.03 12.78
CA LEU A 90 -0.07 6.03 13.04
C LEU A 90 0.22 6.82 14.33
N ALA A 91 0.57 6.17 15.44
CA ALA A 91 0.96 6.83 16.69
C ALA A 91 2.21 7.70 16.54
N SER A 92 3.19 7.26 15.74
CA SER A 92 4.39 8.04 15.41
C SER A 92 4.08 9.24 14.51
N PHE A 93 3.18 9.07 13.55
CA PHE A 93 2.68 10.16 12.71
C PHE A 93 1.90 11.18 13.55
N GLN A 94 0.98 10.72 14.41
CA GLN A 94 0.23 11.56 15.34
C GLN A 94 1.15 12.32 16.32
N LYS A 95 2.22 11.69 16.79
CA LYS A 95 3.23 12.35 17.65
C LYS A 95 4.02 13.43 16.90
N ARG A 96 4.26 13.28 15.60
CA ARG A 96 4.90 14.28 14.74
C ARG A 96 3.96 15.42 14.35
N MET A 97 2.68 15.13 14.17
CA MET A 97 1.63 16.12 13.85
C MET A 97 1.10 16.85 15.09
N GLY A 98 1.31 16.26 16.28
CA GLY A 98 0.79 16.71 17.56
C GLY A 98 1.33 18.03 18.09
N ASP A 99 2.30 18.66 17.40
CA ASP A 99 2.75 20.01 17.71
C ASP A 99 2.10 21.09 16.82
N GLU A 100 1.41 20.75 15.72
CA GLU A 100 0.86 21.75 14.78
C GLU A 100 -0.59 21.48 14.28
N THR A 101 -1.18 20.32 14.55
CA THR A 101 -2.60 20.04 14.23
C THR A 101 -3.31 19.33 15.38
N GLU A 102 -4.39 19.91 15.89
CA GLU A 102 -5.15 19.40 17.06
C GLU A 102 -5.93 18.09 16.79
N THR A 103 -5.90 17.54 15.57
CA THR A 103 -6.74 16.39 15.19
C THR A 103 -5.97 15.29 14.46
N GLN A 104 -6.29 14.03 14.78
CA GLN A 104 -5.67 12.86 14.15
C GLN A 104 -6.21 12.67 12.73
N PRO A 105 -5.40 12.17 11.77
CA PRO A 105 -5.91 11.84 10.46
C PRO A 105 -7.06 10.83 10.49
N GLY A 106 -8.18 11.17 9.85
CA GLY A 106 -9.39 10.34 9.87
C GLY A 106 -10.28 10.55 11.10
N ALA A 107 -10.01 11.56 11.94
CA ALA A 107 -10.80 11.85 13.15
C ALA A 107 -12.26 12.20 12.82
N GLU A 108 -12.50 12.84 11.68
CA GLU A 108 -13.84 13.21 11.22
C GLU A 108 -14.72 12.00 10.85
N ILE A 109 -14.18 11.02 10.14
CA ILE A 109 -14.91 9.78 9.80
C ILE A 109 -15.17 8.92 11.05
N LEU A 110 -14.24 8.89 11.99
CA LEU A 110 -14.41 8.16 13.26
C LEU A 110 -15.36 8.88 14.21
N GLY A 111 -15.29 10.21 14.24
CA GLY A 111 -16.22 11.06 14.97
C GLY A 111 -17.65 10.80 14.49
N ALA A 112 -17.87 10.73 13.18
CA ALA A 112 -19.15 10.34 12.59
C ALA A 112 -19.60 8.95 13.06
N ALA A 113 -18.71 7.96 13.08
CA ALA A 113 -19.02 6.61 13.54
C ALA A 113 -19.40 6.57 15.04
N HIS A 114 -18.70 7.33 15.88
CA HIS A 114 -19.02 7.45 17.29
C HIS A 114 -20.35 8.15 17.53
N LEU A 115 -20.60 9.26 16.83
CA LEU A 115 -21.84 10.01 16.92
C LEU A 115 -23.04 9.20 16.43
N ALA A 116 -22.86 8.42 15.36
CA ALA A 116 -23.86 7.47 14.88
C ALA A 116 -24.23 6.46 15.97
N LYS A 117 -23.24 5.88 16.67
CA LYS A 117 -23.47 4.96 17.79
C LYS A 117 -24.16 5.64 18.98
N GLU A 118 -23.74 6.86 19.33
CA GLU A 118 -24.32 7.62 20.45
C GLU A 118 -25.79 7.98 20.21
N LYS A 119 -26.13 8.37 18.97
CA LYS A 119 -27.48 8.74 18.56
C LYS A 119 -28.30 7.54 18.06
N GLU A 120 -27.77 6.32 18.17
CA GLU A 120 -28.40 5.08 17.70
C GLU A 120 -28.81 5.09 16.21
N ILE A 121 -28.07 5.86 15.38
CA ILE A 121 -28.25 5.90 13.93
C ILE A 121 -27.45 4.75 13.30
N PRO A 122 -28.08 3.89 12.48
CA PRO A 122 -27.35 2.83 11.80
C PRO A 122 -26.33 3.42 10.82
N PHE A 123 -25.20 2.74 10.65
CA PHE A 123 -24.17 3.17 9.70
C PHE A 123 -23.60 2.02 8.88
N SER A 124 -23.03 2.34 7.72
CA SER A 124 -22.33 1.41 6.84
C SER A 124 -20.91 1.87 6.53
N LEU A 125 -19.99 0.91 6.52
CA LEU A 125 -18.62 1.06 6.07
C LEU A 125 -18.59 0.87 4.55
N CYS A 126 -18.40 1.97 3.82
CA CYS A 126 -18.62 2.00 2.37
C CYS A 126 -17.33 1.88 1.55
N ASP A 127 -16.16 1.85 2.18
CA ASP A 127 -14.88 1.82 1.47
C ASP A 127 -14.38 0.40 1.18
N ARG A 128 -13.53 0.28 0.15
CA ARG A 128 -12.85 -0.96 -0.21
C ARG A 128 -11.67 -1.17 0.71
N GLU A 129 -11.36 -2.43 1.04
CA GLU A 129 -10.14 -2.75 1.79
C GLU A 129 -8.91 -2.09 1.17
N ILE A 130 -8.24 -1.25 1.97
CA ILE A 130 -7.10 -0.46 1.50
C ILE A 130 -5.97 -1.34 0.92
N GLN A 131 -5.81 -2.56 1.45
CA GLN A 131 -4.82 -3.52 0.95
C GLN A 131 -5.14 -4.00 -0.47
N VAL A 132 -6.42 -4.23 -0.79
CA VAL A 132 -6.87 -4.58 -2.14
C VAL A 132 -6.62 -3.41 -3.08
N THR A 133 -7.02 -2.21 -2.67
CA THR A 133 -6.84 -0.96 -3.43
C THR A 133 -5.38 -0.76 -3.85
N PHE A 134 -4.43 -0.82 -2.91
CA PHE A 134 -3.00 -0.66 -3.24
C PHE A 134 -2.43 -1.81 -4.07
N LYS A 135 -2.75 -3.07 -3.74
CA LYS A 135 -2.28 -4.24 -4.51
C LYS A 135 -2.78 -4.19 -5.95
N ARG A 136 -4.01 -3.74 -6.16
CA ARG A 136 -4.62 -3.59 -7.47
C ARG A 136 -3.96 -2.45 -8.26
N ALA A 137 -3.71 -1.30 -7.65
CA ALA A 137 -2.99 -0.19 -8.29
C ALA A 137 -1.61 -0.63 -8.77
N TRP A 138 -0.89 -1.39 -7.93
CA TRP A 138 0.38 -1.99 -8.30
C TRP A 138 0.26 -3.04 -9.42
N ARG A 139 -0.76 -3.91 -9.36
CA ARG A 139 -0.98 -4.96 -10.37
C ARG A 139 -1.32 -4.38 -11.74
N MET A 140 -2.14 -3.33 -11.78
CA MET A 140 -2.60 -2.67 -12.99
C MET A 140 -1.53 -1.77 -13.61
N SER A 141 -0.51 -1.39 -12.84
CA SER A 141 0.61 -0.58 -13.32
C SER A 141 1.60 -1.38 -14.18
N ASN A 142 2.03 -0.78 -15.29
CA ASN A 142 3.10 -1.32 -16.14
C ASN A 142 4.48 -1.15 -15.46
N LEU A 143 5.53 -1.75 -16.04
CA LEU A 143 6.88 -1.73 -15.46
C LEU A 143 7.47 -0.31 -15.38
N TRP A 144 7.12 0.55 -16.33
CA TRP A 144 7.57 1.94 -16.38
C TRP A 144 7.00 2.78 -15.24
N ASN A 145 5.69 2.72 -15.02
CA ASN A 145 5.00 3.40 -13.91
C ASN A 145 5.51 2.90 -12.55
N LYS A 146 5.82 1.60 -12.44
CA LYS A 146 6.45 1.03 -11.23
C LYS A 146 7.84 1.59 -11.00
N ALA A 147 8.68 1.66 -12.04
CA ALA A 147 10.02 2.21 -11.96
C ALA A 147 9.98 3.70 -11.58
N LYS A 148 9.09 4.48 -12.21
CA LYS A 148 8.84 5.89 -11.86
C LYS A 148 8.43 6.05 -10.40
N LEU A 149 7.44 5.30 -9.93
CA LEU A 149 6.98 5.37 -8.54
C LEU A 149 8.10 5.01 -7.54
N ILE A 150 8.90 3.98 -7.84
CA ILE A 150 10.09 3.66 -7.04
C ILE A 150 11.09 4.82 -7.04
N ALA A 151 11.36 5.42 -8.20
CA ALA A 151 12.28 6.55 -8.34
C ALA A 151 11.77 7.79 -7.57
N THR A 152 10.48 8.10 -7.64
CA THR A 152 9.85 9.20 -6.91
C THR A 152 9.93 8.97 -5.40
N ILE A 153 9.62 7.77 -4.91
CA ILE A 153 9.74 7.45 -3.48
C ILE A 153 11.19 7.57 -3.00
N ILE A 154 12.14 7.04 -3.78
CA ILE A 154 13.57 7.20 -3.51
C ILE A 154 13.92 8.69 -3.45
N SER A 155 13.52 9.46 -4.45
CA SER A 155 13.78 10.91 -4.52
C SER A 155 13.21 11.64 -3.31
N ALA A 156 11.97 11.35 -2.91
CA ALA A 156 11.32 11.96 -1.75
C ALA A 156 12.01 11.61 -0.42
N VAL A 157 12.51 10.37 -0.27
CA VAL A 157 13.28 9.96 0.91
C VAL A 157 14.64 10.67 0.99
N PHE A 158 15.22 11.01 -0.17
CA PHE A 158 16.49 11.72 -0.26
C PHE A 158 16.34 13.25 -0.37
N SER A 159 15.13 13.79 -0.55
CA SER A 159 14.89 15.23 -0.54
C SER A 159 14.81 15.74 0.91
N ASN A 160 15.75 16.60 1.28
CA ASN A 160 15.80 17.27 2.58
C ASN A 160 15.11 18.64 2.56
N GLU A 161 14.09 18.81 1.71
CA GLU A 161 13.36 20.07 1.60
C GLU A 161 12.40 20.22 2.79
N LYS A 162 12.68 21.22 3.63
CA LYS A 162 11.73 21.69 4.63
C LYS A 162 10.70 22.56 3.91
N LEU A 163 9.44 22.13 3.92
CA LEU A 163 8.33 22.93 3.43
C LEU A 163 8.22 24.19 4.30
N SER A 164 8.06 25.37 3.68
CA SER A 164 7.81 26.61 4.41
C SER A 164 6.36 26.66 4.90
N GLU A 165 6.06 27.53 5.88
CA GLU A 165 4.67 27.77 6.32
C GLU A 165 3.77 28.27 5.17
N GLU A 166 4.36 28.98 4.21
CA GLU A 166 3.67 29.48 3.02
C GLU A 166 3.33 28.33 2.04
N ASP A 167 4.24 27.37 1.86
CA ASP A 167 3.98 26.15 1.09
C ASP A 167 2.90 25.27 1.76
N LEU A 168 2.86 25.24 3.10
CA LEU A 168 1.85 24.51 3.88
C LEU A 168 0.45 25.14 3.77
N GLU A 169 0.35 26.47 3.78
CA GLU A 169 -0.90 27.19 3.55
C GLU A 169 -1.41 26.99 2.12
N ASP A 170 -0.52 27.01 1.13
CA ASP A 170 -0.89 26.77 -0.26
C ASP A 170 -1.35 25.32 -0.50
N LEU A 171 -0.75 24.33 0.17
CA LEU A 171 -1.21 22.92 0.13
C LEU A 171 -2.60 22.71 0.74
N LYS A 172 -3.10 23.58 1.61
CA LYS A 172 -4.45 23.48 2.19
C LYS A 172 -5.55 23.90 1.23
N LYS A 173 -5.21 24.60 0.14
CA LYS A 173 -6.18 25.04 -0.86
C LYS A 173 -6.63 23.84 -1.68
N ALA A 174 -7.95 23.61 -1.75
CA ALA A 174 -8.54 22.51 -2.50
C ALA A 174 -8.06 22.48 -3.97
N ASP A 175 -7.86 23.65 -4.58
CA ASP A 175 -7.39 23.78 -5.96
C ASP A 175 -5.93 23.32 -6.17
N VAL A 176 -5.04 23.54 -5.20
CA VAL A 176 -3.62 23.12 -5.28
C VAL A 176 -3.50 21.61 -5.08
N MET A 177 -4.24 21.06 -4.11
CA MET A 177 -4.33 19.61 -3.93
C MET A 177 -4.92 18.93 -5.16
N GLN A 178 -5.97 19.49 -5.75
CA GLN A 178 -6.55 18.97 -6.98
C GLN A 178 -5.52 19.01 -8.13
N GLN A 179 -4.79 20.11 -8.29
CA GLN A 179 -3.75 20.23 -9.32
C GLN A 179 -2.61 19.21 -9.13
N MET A 180 -2.13 18.97 -7.91
CA MET A 180 -1.12 17.93 -7.64
C MET A 180 -1.65 16.52 -7.91
N MET A 181 -2.93 16.26 -7.58
CA MET A 181 -3.58 14.99 -7.90
C MET A 181 -3.74 14.81 -9.41
N ASP A 182 -4.04 15.88 -10.15
CA ASP A 182 -4.17 15.87 -11.61
C ASP A 182 -2.81 15.67 -12.31
N GLU A 183 -1.74 16.28 -11.80
CA GLU A 183 -0.36 16.04 -12.28
C GLU A 183 0.09 14.60 -11.99
N MET A 184 -0.18 14.09 -10.79
CA MET A 184 0.06 12.67 -10.46
C MET A 184 -0.78 11.76 -11.36
N ALA A 185 -2.03 12.14 -11.65
CA ALA A 185 -2.92 11.39 -12.53
C ALA A 185 -2.39 11.31 -13.97
N ALA A 186 -1.83 12.40 -14.47
CA ALA A 186 -1.21 12.45 -15.79
C ALA A 186 0.03 11.53 -15.88
N GLU A 187 0.85 11.52 -14.84
CA GLU A 187 2.08 10.72 -14.80
C GLU A 187 1.84 9.23 -14.48
N LEU A 188 0.81 8.92 -13.70
CA LEU A 188 0.49 7.56 -13.21
C LEU A 188 -0.99 7.21 -13.44
N PRO A 189 -1.47 7.15 -14.70
CA PRO A 189 -2.89 6.99 -15.01
C PRO A 189 -3.50 5.69 -14.46
N ALA A 190 -2.74 4.61 -14.45
CA ALA A 190 -3.19 3.33 -13.87
C ALA A 190 -3.35 3.40 -12.34
N VAL A 191 -2.54 4.22 -11.66
CA VAL A 191 -2.63 4.42 -10.21
C VAL A 191 -3.86 5.27 -9.90
N LYS A 192 -4.06 6.38 -10.62
CA LYS A 192 -5.25 7.21 -10.48
C LYS A 192 -6.54 6.45 -10.77
N SER A 193 -6.56 5.67 -11.84
CA SER A 193 -7.72 4.83 -12.18
C SER A 193 -8.12 3.90 -11.03
N VAL A 194 -7.17 3.29 -10.32
CA VAL A 194 -7.50 2.36 -9.23
C VAL A 194 -7.74 3.05 -7.88
N LEU A 195 -6.91 4.04 -7.53
CA LEU A 195 -6.96 4.70 -6.22
C LEU A 195 -8.08 5.75 -6.13
N ILE A 196 -8.48 6.32 -7.27
CA ILE A 196 -9.53 7.35 -7.36
C ILE A 196 -10.73 6.76 -8.10
N ASP A 197 -10.65 6.53 -9.41
CA ASP A 197 -11.85 6.26 -10.22
C ASP A 197 -12.59 4.97 -9.79
N GLU A 198 -11.87 3.85 -9.60
CA GLU A 198 -12.46 2.61 -9.08
C GLU A 198 -12.93 2.75 -7.62
N ARG A 199 -12.21 3.52 -6.81
CA ARG A 199 -12.55 3.72 -5.40
C ARG A 199 -13.83 4.54 -5.28
N ASP A 200 -13.97 5.60 -6.08
CA ASP A 200 -15.17 6.41 -6.22
C ASP A 200 -16.35 5.54 -6.66
N ARG A 201 -16.14 4.69 -7.68
CA ARG A 201 -17.18 3.74 -8.12
C ARG A 201 -17.63 2.85 -6.97
N TYR A 202 -16.68 2.26 -6.24
CA TYR A 202 -16.98 1.37 -5.13
C TYR A 202 -17.74 2.11 -4.01
N LEU A 203 -17.20 3.24 -3.55
CA LEU A 203 -17.78 4.08 -2.50
C LEU A 203 -19.20 4.53 -2.86
N ALA A 204 -19.38 5.13 -4.02
CA ALA A 204 -20.68 5.60 -4.49
C ALA A 204 -21.70 4.46 -4.60
N THR A 205 -21.29 3.29 -5.10
CA THR A 205 -22.18 2.13 -5.19
C THR A 205 -22.60 1.63 -3.81
N LYS A 206 -21.67 1.60 -2.83
CA LYS A 206 -22.00 1.24 -1.45
C LYS A 206 -22.92 2.26 -0.78
N ILE A 207 -22.72 3.56 -1.00
CA ILE A 207 -23.61 4.63 -0.52
C ILE A 207 -25.01 4.49 -1.15
N TYR A 208 -25.08 4.23 -2.47
CA TYR A 208 -26.32 4.04 -3.21
C TYR A 208 -27.14 2.87 -2.68
N LEU A 209 -26.47 1.74 -2.39
CA LEU A 209 -27.08 0.51 -1.88
C LEU A 209 -27.31 0.48 -0.37
N ALA A 210 -26.69 1.38 0.39
CA ALA A 210 -26.88 1.44 1.84
C ALA A 210 -28.39 1.57 2.18
N PRO A 211 -28.84 1.06 3.33
CA PRO A 211 -30.23 1.24 3.76
C PRO A 211 -30.52 2.72 4.09
N GLY A 212 -31.80 3.04 4.29
CA GLY A 212 -32.26 4.39 4.60
C GLY A 212 -32.74 5.19 3.40
N GLU A 213 -33.66 6.11 3.65
CA GLU A 213 -34.23 7.05 2.68
C GLU A 213 -33.56 8.43 2.79
N ASN A 214 -33.03 8.78 3.96
CA ASN A 214 -32.35 10.05 4.24
C ASN A 214 -30.92 9.78 4.75
N LYS A 215 -29.98 9.63 3.83
CA LYS A 215 -28.62 9.20 4.13
C LYS A 215 -27.68 10.38 4.31
N LEU A 216 -26.70 10.26 5.19
CA LEU A 216 -25.55 11.18 5.26
C LEU A 216 -24.26 10.41 5.01
N ALA A 217 -23.49 10.80 3.99
CA ALA A 217 -22.21 10.18 3.67
C ALA A 217 -21.04 11.11 4.00
N VAL A 218 -20.12 10.63 4.84
CA VAL A 218 -18.89 11.33 5.21
C VAL A 218 -17.73 10.75 4.41
N ILE A 219 -17.16 11.58 3.54
CA ILE A 219 -16.15 11.20 2.54
C ILE A 219 -15.00 12.22 2.53
N GLY A 220 -13.85 11.85 1.99
CA GLY A 220 -12.78 12.76 1.65
C GLY A 220 -13.21 13.68 0.50
N ALA A 221 -12.90 14.97 0.60
CA ALA A 221 -13.31 15.98 -0.38
C ALA A 221 -12.88 15.63 -1.82
N GLY A 222 -11.71 15.00 -1.99
CA GLY A 222 -11.20 14.57 -3.30
C GLY A 222 -12.05 13.52 -4.03
N HIS A 223 -12.90 12.78 -3.31
CA HIS A 223 -13.77 11.74 -3.87
C HIS A 223 -15.17 12.28 -4.27
N MET A 224 -15.52 13.49 -3.82
CA MET A 224 -16.88 14.01 -3.94
C MET A 224 -17.36 14.11 -5.40
N SER A 225 -16.53 14.65 -6.29
CA SER A 225 -16.90 14.86 -7.68
C SER A 225 -17.10 13.53 -8.44
N GLY A 226 -16.26 12.53 -8.18
CA GLY A 226 -16.37 11.19 -8.76
C GLY A 226 -17.57 10.41 -8.20
N ILE A 227 -17.88 10.58 -6.91
CA ILE A 227 -19.05 9.97 -6.29
C ILE A 227 -20.34 10.54 -6.88
N VAL A 228 -20.47 11.86 -7.02
CA VAL A 228 -21.66 12.48 -7.65
C VAL A 228 -21.88 11.94 -9.06
N LYS A 229 -20.82 11.90 -9.88
CA LYS A 229 -20.88 11.35 -11.26
C LYS A 229 -21.32 9.88 -11.28
N THR A 230 -20.81 9.08 -10.35
CA THR A 230 -21.18 7.66 -10.25
C THR A 230 -22.63 7.49 -9.80
N LEU A 231 -23.08 8.24 -8.79
CA LEU A 231 -24.47 8.21 -8.32
C LEU A 231 -25.44 8.59 -9.45
N GLU A 232 -25.09 9.59 -10.27
CA GLU A 232 -25.89 9.96 -11.45
C GLU A 232 -25.97 8.80 -12.46
N ALA A 233 -24.86 8.12 -12.72
CA ALA A 233 -24.82 6.98 -13.64
C ALA A 233 -25.63 5.79 -13.11
N LEU A 234 -25.61 5.53 -11.79
CA LEU A 234 -26.42 4.50 -11.14
C LEU A 234 -27.92 4.85 -11.18
N ASP A 235 -28.31 6.07 -10.79
CA ASP A 235 -29.72 6.54 -10.79
C ASP A 235 -30.33 6.55 -12.20
N SER A 236 -29.51 6.79 -13.23
CA SER A 236 -29.93 6.74 -14.64
C SER A 236 -29.82 5.35 -15.28
N ASN A 237 -29.49 4.30 -14.54
CA ASN A 237 -29.26 2.93 -15.03
C ASN A 237 -28.20 2.83 -16.15
N ARG A 238 -27.25 3.78 -16.22
CA ARG A 238 -26.10 3.72 -17.14
C ARG A 238 -24.96 2.86 -16.59
N LEU A 239 -24.96 2.63 -15.29
CA LEU A 239 -23.99 1.81 -14.58
C LEU A 239 -24.73 0.80 -13.70
N ASP A 240 -24.24 -0.44 -13.66
CA ASP A 240 -24.73 -1.45 -12.74
C ASP A 240 -24.16 -1.27 -11.32
N THR A 241 -24.79 -1.92 -10.36
CA THR A 241 -24.36 -1.92 -8.95
C THR A 241 -23.37 -3.03 -8.60
N ASP A 242 -22.90 -3.81 -9.60
CA ASP A 242 -21.90 -4.83 -9.38
C ASP A 242 -20.50 -4.19 -9.33
N VAL A 243 -19.80 -4.48 -8.24
CA VAL A 243 -18.43 -4.02 -7.98
C VAL A 243 -17.48 -5.19 -7.78
N SER A 244 -17.91 -6.42 -8.06
CA SER A 244 -17.12 -7.64 -7.89
C SER A 244 -15.77 -7.57 -8.60
N GLU A 245 -15.74 -7.04 -9.83
CA GLU A 245 -14.53 -6.87 -10.64
C GLU A 245 -13.48 -5.97 -9.96
N ILE A 246 -13.92 -4.93 -9.26
CA ILE A 246 -13.04 -3.96 -8.59
C ILE A 246 -12.83 -4.28 -7.11
N THR A 247 -13.47 -5.33 -6.57
CA THR A 247 -13.31 -5.77 -5.18
C THR A 247 -12.15 -6.75 -5.01
N VAL A 248 -11.63 -7.31 -6.12
CA VAL A 248 -10.54 -8.29 -6.10
C VAL A 248 -9.28 -7.76 -6.76
N VAL A 249 -8.13 -8.29 -6.34
CA VAL A 249 -6.86 -8.07 -7.03
C VAL A 249 -6.84 -8.95 -8.28
N PRO A 250 -6.63 -8.39 -9.48
CA PRO A 250 -6.63 -9.19 -10.68
C PRO A 250 -5.44 -10.15 -10.69
N ASP A 251 -5.65 -11.33 -11.27
CA ASP A 251 -4.60 -12.32 -11.45
C ASP A 251 -3.43 -11.78 -12.29
N SER A 252 -2.22 -12.31 -12.09
CA SER A 252 -1.15 -12.06 -13.05
C SER A 252 -1.55 -12.56 -14.44
N SER A 253 -1.27 -11.74 -15.45
CA SER A 253 -1.47 -12.13 -16.84
C SER A 253 -0.71 -13.42 -17.15
N ARG A 254 -1.25 -14.24 -18.06
CA ARG A 254 -0.57 -15.47 -18.52
C ARG A 254 0.84 -15.19 -19.04
N SER A 255 1.03 -14.05 -19.71
CA SER A 255 2.34 -13.61 -20.19
C SER A 255 3.30 -13.26 -19.05
N SER A 256 2.84 -12.60 -17.98
CA SER A 256 3.66 -12.35 -16.79
C SER A 256 4.05 -13.64 -16.07
N LYS A 257 3.12 -14.62 -15.99
CA LYS A 257 3.41 -15.95 -15.46
C LYS A 257 4.42 -16.69 -16.33
N ALA A 258 4.33 -16.61 -17.65
CA ALA A 258 5.29 -17.23 -18.56
C ALA A 258 6.67 -16.56 -18.51
N LEU A 259 6.71 -15.22 -18.48
CA LEU A 259 7.94 -14.44 -18.42
C LEU A 259 8.77 -14.75 -17.16
N SER A 260 8.10 -15.00 -16.04
CA SER A 260 8.79 -15.33 -14.79
C SER A 260 9.53 -16.67 -14.84
N TRP A 261 9.13 -17.59 -15.73
CA TRP A 261 9.81 -18.86 -15.99
C TRP A 261 10.95 -18.79 -17.02
N VAL A 262 11.10 -17.66 -17.72
CA VAL A 262 12.15 -17.52 -18.76
C VAL A 262 13.54 -17.75 -18.17
N PHE A 263 13.87 -17.13 -17.04
CA PHE A 263 15.18 -17.31 -16.42
C PHE A 263 15.44 -18.78 -15.99
N PRO A 264 14.57 -19.44 -15.18
CA PRO A 264 14.76 -20.84 -14.81
C PRO A 264 14.89 -21.79 -16.01
N VAL A 265 14.05 -21.61 -17.03
CA VAL A 265 14.09 -22.46 -18.23
C VAL A 265 15.40 -22.24 -18.99
N LEU A 266 15.81 -20.99 -19.19
CA LEU A 266 17.05 -20.68 -19.90
C LEU A 266 18.28 -21.23 -19.18
N ILE A 267 18.40 -21.02 -17.86
CA ILE A 267 19.56 -21.49 -17.12
C ILE A 267 19.64 -23.03 -17.10
N VAL A 268 18.52 -23.72 -16.88
CA VAL A 268 18.49 -25.19 -16.90
C VAL A 268 18.80 -25.72 -18.29
N SER A 269 18.22 -25.11 -19.35
CA SER A 269 18.48 -25.52 -20.73
C SER A 269 19.94 -25.33 -21.11
N LEU A 270 20.57 -24.22 -20.69
CA LEU A 270 21.97 -23.92 -20.97
C LEU A 270 22.91 -24.90 -20.26
N LEU A 271 22.62 -25.23 -19.00
CA LEU A 271 23.38 -26.21 -18.25
C LEU A 271 23.24 -27.61 -18.88
N LEU A 272 22.01 -28.04 -19.21
CA LEU A 272 21.76 -29.32 -19.88
C LEU A 272 22.45 -29.41 -21.25
N TYR A 273 22.40 -28.34 -22.05
CA TYR A 273 23.11 -28.26 -23.32
C TYR A 273 24.63 -28.43 -23.14
N GLY A 274 25.21 -27.79 -22.11
CA GLY A 274 26.60 -28.00 -21.71
C GLY A 274 26.94 -29.47 -21.46
N PHE A 275 26.09 -30.18 -20.72
CA PHE A 275 26.27 -31.62 -20.46
C PHE A 275 26.19 -32.48 -21.72
N LEU A 276 25.21 -32.20 -22.58
CA LEU A 276 24.94 -33.02 -23.77
C LEU A 276 25.95 -32.79 -24.89
N SER A 277 26.37 -31.54 -25.10
CA SER A 277 27.23 -31.16 -26.24
C SER A 277 28.72 -31.18 -25.89
N PHE A 278 29.09 -30.86 -24.64
CA PHE A 278 30.50 -30.69 -24.22
C PHE A 278 30.93 -31.70 -23.13
N GLY A 279 30.03 -32.61 -22.74
CA GLY A 279 30.30 -33.72 -21.83
C GLY A 279 30.25 -33.37 -20.35
N ARG A 280 30.38 -34.40 -19.51
CA ARG A 280 30.18 -34.32 -18.05
C ARG A 280 31.11 -33.30 -17.37
N THR A 281 32.37 -33.23 -17.77
CA THR A 281 33.37 -32.36 -17.13
C THR A 281 33.01 -30.89 -17.31
N GLU A 282 32.64 -30.49 -18.52
CA GLU A 282 32.29 -29.09 -18.79
C GLU A 282 30.92 -28.74 -18.19
N GLY A 283 29.95 -29.66 -18.24
CA GLY A 283 28.67 -29.48 -17.55
C GLY A 283 28.83 -29.21 -16.04
N ILE A 284 29.71 -29.96 -15.34
CA ILE A 284 30.00 -29.72 -13.92
C ILE A 284 30.65 -28.34 -13.70
N ARG A 285 31.56 -27.91 -14.59
CA ARG A 285 32.19 -26.59 -14.51
C ARG A 285 31.16 -25.47 -14.70
N MET A 286 30.23 -25.63 -15.63
CA MET A 286 29.14 -24.67 -15.84
C MET A 286 28.21 -24.56 -14.63
N ILE A 287 27.86 -25.68 -13.99
CA ILE A 287 27.13 -25.65 -12.71
C ILE A 287 27.93 -24.90 -11.66
N GLY A 288 29.21 -25.23 -11.50
CA GLY A 288 30.09 -24.57 -10.53
C GLY A 288 30.18 -23.06 -10.75
N LEU A 289 30.27 -22.63 -12.01
CA LEU A 289 30.29 -21.22 -12.40
C LEU A 289 28.96 -20.53 -12.08
N TRP A 290 27.82 -21.16 -12.41
CA TRP A 290 26.51 -20.61 -12.09
C TRP A 290 26.31 -20.44 -10.57
N LEU A 291 26.64 -21.48 -9.80
CA LEU A 291 26.61 -21.43 -8.34
C LEU A 291 27.52 -20.30 -7.84
N ALA A 292 28.79 -20.24 -8.27
CA ALA A 292 29.75 -19.26 -7.80
C ALA A 292 29.31 -17.81 -8.07
N VAL A 293 28.81 -17.52 -9.28
CA VAL A 293 28.35 -16.16 -9.63
C VAL A 293 27.10 -15.81 -8.82
N ASN A 294 26.08 -16.67 -8.80
CA ASN A 294 24.83 -16.36 -8.10
C ASN A 294 25.03 -16.22 -6.57
N MET A 295 25.82 -17.12 -5.98
CA MET A 295 26.15 -17.12 -4.55
C MET A 295 27.01 -15.91 -4.15
N SER A 296 27.99 -15.51 -4.96
CA SER A 296 28.89 -14.39 -4.64
C SER A 296 28.18 -13.03 -4.64
N PHE A 297 27.32 -12.75 -5.63
CA PHE A 297 26.56 -11.51 -5.64
C PHE A 297 25.51 -11.45 -4.52
N THR A 298 24.89 -12.58 -4.18
CA THR A 298 24.00 -12.64 -3.00
C THR A 298 24.79 -12.41 -1.71
N ALA A 299 25.97 -13.02 -1.58
CA ALA A 299 26.86 -12.81 -0.42
C ALA A 299 27.22 -11.33 -0.28
N LEU A 300 27.61 -10.68 -1.39
CA LEU A 300 27.91 -9.26 -1.42
C LEU A 300 26.72 -8.42 -0.94
N GLY A 301 25.52 -8.69 -1.45
CA GLY A 301 24.30 -8.01 -0.99
C GLY A 301 24.04 -8.21 0.52
N ALA A 302 24.19 -9.43 1.03
CA ALA A 302 24.00 -9.75 2.44
C ALA A 302 25.06 -9.08 3.35
N ILE A 303 26.32 -9.02 2.88
CA ILE A 303 27.43 -8.37 3.59
C ILE A 303 27.24 -6.86 3.62
N LEU A 304 26.91 -6.24 2.48
CA LEU A 304 26.62 -4.80 2.39
C LEU A 304 25.41 -4.40 3.23
N ALA A 305 24.44 -5.31 3.39
CA ALA A 305 23.32 -5.12 4.29
C ALA A 305 23.69 -5.28 5.77
N LEU A 306 24.89 -5.75 6.10
CA LEU A 306 25.28 -6.13 7.48
C LEU A 306 24.31 -7.16 8.08
N ALA A 307 23.89 -8.14 7.27
CA ALA A 307 22.99 -9.20 7.70
C ALA A 307 23.61 -10.04 8.83
N HIS A 308 22.77 -10.74 9.59
CA HIS A 308 23.26 -11.66 10.61
C HIS A 308 24.16 -12.74 9.96
N PRO A 309 25.28 -13.17 10.56
CA PRO A 309 26.20 -14.14 9.94
C PRO A 309 25.52 -15.44 9.45
N ILE A 310 24.63 -16.01 10.26
CA ILE A 310 23.79 -17.16 9.87
C ILE A 310 22.92 -16.82 8.65
N ASN A 311 22.37 -15.61 8.59
CA ASN A 311 21.55 -15.18 7.47
C ASN A 311 22.37 -15.04 6.17
N ILE A 312 23.62 -14.55 6.26
CA ILE A 312 24.53 -14.50 5.11
C ILE A 312 24.70 -15.91 4.53
N ILE A 313 25.05 -16.89 5.38
CA ILE A 313 25.27 -18.27 4.97
C ILE A 313 24.02 -18.87 4.32
N VAL A 314 22.87 -18.75 4.99
CA VAL A 314 21.60 -19.33 4.49
C VAL A 314 21.15 -18.64 3.21
N SER A 315 21.28 -17.31 3.11
CA SER A 315 20.92 -16.58 1.89
C SER A 315 21.76 -17.02 0.70
N VAL A 316 23.07 -17.17 0.91
CA VAL A 316 24.01 -17.66 -0.10
C VAL A 316 23.67 -19.08 -0.56
N LEU A 317 23.36 -19.99 0.36
CA LEU A 317 22.97 -21.36 -0.01
C LEU A 317 21.59 -21.43 -0.66
N ALA A 318 20.66 -20.54 -0.27
CA ALA A 318 19.32 -20.48 -0.83
C ALA A 318 19.28 -19.82 -2.21
N SER A 319 20.25 -18.98 -2.57
CA SER A 319 20.20 -18.15 -3.78
C SER A 319 20.05 -18.94 -5.09
N PRO A 320 20.75 -20.07 -5.33
CA PRO A 320 20.60 -20.81 -6.57
C PRO A 320 19.23 -21.51 -6.64
N ILE A 321 18.76 -22.05 -5.52
CA ILE A 321 17.45 -22.74 -5.43
C ILE A 321 16.32 -21.75 -5.68
N THR A 322 16.37 -20.60 -5.01
CA THR A 322 15.37 -19.53 -5.14
C THR A 322 15.40 -18.89 -6.53
N SER A 323 16.56 -18.80 -7.19
CA SER A 323 16.66 -18.30 -8.56
C SER A 323 15.88 -19.16 -9.58
N LEU A 324 15.68 -20.46 -9.29
CA LEU A 324 14.91 -21.37 -10.14
C LEU A 324 13.40 -21.35 -9.88
N HIS A 325 12.94 -20.65 -8.83
CA HIS A 325 11.53 -20.59 -8.47
C HIS A 325 10.98 -19.16 -8.56
N PRO A 326 10.15 -18.83 -9.56
CA PRO A 326 9.76 -17.44 -9.81
C PRO A 326 8.98 -16.76 -8.67
N ALA A 327 8.35 -17.54 -7.78
CA ALA A 327 7.59 -16.99 -6.66
C ALA A 327 8.40 -16.85 -5.36
N ILE A 328 9.63 -17.38 -5.28
CA ILE A 328 10.44 -17.36 -4.05
C ILE A 328 11.82 -16.82 -4.38
N GLY A 329 12.04 -15.53 -4.17
CA GLY A 329 13.36 -14.90 -4.27
C GLY A 329 14.18 -14.99 -2.99
N VAL A 330 15.51 -14.93 -3.13
CA VAL A 330 16.45 -15.03 -2.00
C VAL A 330 16.23 -13.97 -0.93
N GLY A 331 15.80 -12.76 -1.30
CA GLY A 331 15.54 -11.72 -0.31
C GLY A 331 14.34 -12.00 0.58
N MET A 332 13.31 -12.70 0.12
CA MET A 332 12.21 -13.12 1.00
C MET A 332 12.69 -14.09 2.07
N VAL A 333 13.52 -15.06 1.69
CA VAL A 333 14.17 -16.00 2.62
C VAL A 333 15.06 -15.22 3.60
N SER A 334 15.90 -14.31 3.07
CA SER A 334 16.83 -13.52 3.87
C SER A 334 16.13 -12.57 4.84
N GLY A 335 15.09 -11.87 4.39
CA GLY A 335 14.31 -10.95 5.22
C GLY A 335 13.57 -11.67 6.33
N LEU A 336 12.92 -12.80 6.02
CA LEU A 336 12.26 -13.62 7.03
C LEU A 336 13.26 -14.16 8.06
N LEU A 337 14.39 -14.69 7.60
CA LEU A 337 15.43 -15.19 8.48
C LEU A 337 16.04 -14.07 9.33
N GLN A 338 16.29 -12.90 8.76
CA GLN A 338 16.73 -11.71 9.51
C GLN A 338 15.72 -11.32 10.59
N ALA A 339 14.42 -11.33 10.27
CA ALA A 339 13.36 -11.02 11.23
C ALA A 339 13.29 -12.03 12.38
N THR A 340 13.56 -13.31 12.11
CA THR A 340 13.58 -14.35 13.15
C THR A 340 14.84 -14.26 14.04
N LEU A 341 16.01 -14.00 13.45
CA LEU A 341 17.30 -13.90 14.15
C LEU A 341 17.45 -12.59 14.92
N ARG A 342 16.94 -11.48 14.37
CA ARG A 342 16.94 -10.14 14.97
C ARG A 342 15.51 -9.62 15.09
N LYS A 343 14.74 -10.25 15.97
CA LYS A 343 13.33 -9.90 16.23
C LYS A 343 13.16 -8.39 16.47
N PRO A 344 12.31 -7.70 15.70
CA PRO A 344 11.93 -6.32 15.98
C PRO A 344 11.31 -6.18 17.36
N LYS A 345 11.54 -5.02 17.99
CA LYS A 345 10.96 -4.63 19.27
C LYS A 345 10.01 -3.46 19.07
N VAL A 346 9.12 -3.21 20.03
CA VAL A 346 8.18 -2.08 20.04
C VAL A 346 8.89 -0.76 19.74
N ARG A 347 9.99 -0.45 20.44
CA ARG A 347 10.78 0.77 20.17
C ARG A 347 11.25 0.95 18.72
N ASP A 348 11.45 -0.14 17.97
CA ASP A 348 11.91 -0.06 16.58
C ASP A 348 10.75 0.42 15.67
N PHE A 349 9.51 0.18 16.08
CA PHE A 349 8.32 0.70 15.40
C PHE A 349 7.97 2.12 15.84
N GLU A 350 8.16 2.47 17.12
CA GLU A 350 7.90 3.84 17.63
C GLU A 350 8.81 4.87 16.94
N ASN A 351 10.07 4.51 16.71
CA ASN A 351 11.07 5.38 16.10
C ASN A 351 11.17 5.20 14.57
N LEU A 352 10.26 4.43 13.95
CA LEU A 352 10.39 4.02 12.55
C LEU A 352 10.49 5.23 11.60
N ASN A 353 9.64 6.23 11.79
CA ASN A 353 9.62 7.43 10.95
C ASN A 353 10.89 8.27 11.10
N ASP A 354 11.41 8.43 12.33
CA ASP A 354 12.62 9.19 12.60
C ASP A 354 13.89 8.47 12.16
N ASP A 355 13.88 7.14 12.19
CA ASP A 355 14.97 6.31 11.70
C ASP A 355 14.95 6.20 10.16
N ALA A 356 13.77 6.23 9.53
CA ALA A 356 13.63 6.14 8.08
C ALA A 356 14.20 7.37 7.35
N THR A 357 14.22 8.55 7.98
CA THR A 357 14.83 9.76 7.41
C THR A 357 16.36 9.78 7.52
N LYS A 358 16.97 8.82 8.24
CA LYS A 358 18.41 8.78 8.50
C LYS A 358 19.01 7.51 7.93
N LEU A 359 20.02 7.61 7.06
CA LEU A 359 20.72 6.43 6.50
C LEU A 359 21.18 5.43 7.58
N LYS A 360 21.66 5.94 8.72
CA LYS A 360 22.06 5.11 9.87
C LYS A 360 20.89 4.40 10.54
N GLY A 361 19.69 4.98 10.51
CA GLY A 361 18.46 4.37 11.01
C GLY A 361 18.09 3.12 10.23
N TRP A 362 18.28 3.10 8.90
CA TRP A 362 18.04 1.93 8.05
C TRP A 362 18.87 0.69 8.44
N TYR A 363 20.05 0.88 9.05
CA TYR A 363 20.90 -0.21 9.52
C TYR A 363 20.76 -0.53 11.01
N ARG A 364 20.29 0.43 11.82
CA ARG A 364 20.16 0.27 13.28
C ARG A 364 18.77 -0.18 13.70
N ASN A 365 17.74 0.37 13.08
CA ASN A 365 16.37 0.00 13.32
C ASN A 365 16.12 -1.40 12.75
N ARG A 366 15.68 -2.34 13.58
CA ARG A 366 15.57 -3.75 13.18
C ARG A 366 14.57 -3.96 12.04
N VAL A 367 13.55 -3.13 11.96
CA VAL A 367 12.48 -3.20 10.95
C VAL A 367 13.02 -2.77 9.60
N LEU A 368 13.63 -1.58 9.56
CA LEU A 368 14.28 -1.07 8.35
C LEU A 368 15.45 -1.96 7.93
N HIS A 369 16.18 -2.52 8.89
CA HIS A 369 17.30 -3.42 8.62
C HIS A 369 16.87 -4.70 7.94
N ILE A 370 15.71 -5.27 8.32
CA ILE A 370 15.11 -6.40 7.59
C ILE A 370 14.83 -6.02 6.14
N LEU A 371 14.30 -4.83 5.89
CA LEU A 371 14.02 -4.33 4.55
C LEU A 371 15.31 -4.14 3.74
N VAL A 372 16.36 -3.54 4.31
CA VAL A 372 17.69 -3.42 3.65
C VAL A 372 18.24 -4.79 3.28
N VAL A 373 18.19 -5.75 4.21
CA VAL A 373 18.66 -7.12 3.99
C VAL A 373 17.86 -7.79 2.87
N PHE A 374 16.53 -7.68 2.88
CA PHE A 374 15.66 -8.16 1.81
C PHE A 374 16.02 -7.54 0.45
N LEU A 375 16.18 -6.22 0.38
CA LEU A 375 16.41 -5.49 -0.86
C LEU A 375 17.79 -5.81 -1.45
N LEU A 376 18.86 -5.72 -0.65
CA LEU A 376 20.23 -5.91 -1.14
C LEU A 376 20.52 -7.36 -1.51
N THR A 377 19.95 -8.34 -0.81
CA THR A 377 20.08 -9.75 -1.21
C THR A 377 19.26 -10.07 -2.46
N SER A 378 18.05 -9.49 -2.61
CA SER A 378 17.27 -9.62 -3.85
C SER A 378 17.99 -9.00 -5.04
N LEU A 379 18.59 -7.82 -4.85
CA LEU A 379 19.37 -7.13 -5.87
C LEU A 379 20.62 -7.94 -6.24
N GLY A 380 21.37 -8.42 -5.24
CA GLY A 380 22.51 -9.30 -5.45
C GLY A 380 22.15 -10.55 -6.25
N GLY A 381 21.12 -11.29 -5.84
CA GLY A 381 20.66 -12.47 -6.58
C GLY A 381 20.23 -12.16 -8.02
N SER A 382 19.54 -11.02 -8.22
CA SER A 382 19.10 -10.58 -9.55
C SER A 382 20.28 -10.20 -10.46
N ILE A 383 21.28 -9.50 -9.94
CA ILE A 383 22.51 -9.19 -10.68
C ILE A 383 23.24 -10.48 -11.03
N GLY A 384 23.39 -11.41 -10.08
CA GLY A 384 23.99 -12.72 -10.32
C GLY A 384 23.29 -13.50 -11.44
N ASN A 385 21.96 -13.46 -11.50
CA ASN A 385 21.17 -14.09 -12.56
C ASN A 385 21.44 -13.51 -13.96
N VAL A 386 21.73 -12.21 -14.07
CA VAL A 386 22.03 -11.58 -15.37
C VAL A 386 23.49 -11.81 -15.75
N VAL A 387 24.40 -11.58 -14.79
CA VAL A 387 25.85 -11.62 -14.99
C VAL A 387 26.35 -13.02 -15.35
N VAL A 388 25.66 -14.08 -14.91
CA VAL A 388 26.07 -15.46 -15.20
C VAL A 388 26.00 -15.83 -16.70
N PHE A 389 25.09 -15.24 -17.47
CA PHE A 389 24.86 -15.65 -18.87
C PHE A 389 26.09 -15.45 -19.77
N PRO A 390 26.75 -14.28 -19.81
CA PRO A 390 27.99 -14.09 -20.57
C PRO A 390 29.06 -15.13 -20.23
N PHE A 391 29.23 -15.47 -18.94
CA PHE A 391 30.22 -16.45 -18.51
C PHE A 391 29.89 -17.86 -18.97
N LEU A 392 28.61 -18.26 -18.95
CA LEU A 392 28.19 -19.58 -19.44
C LEU A 392 28.26 -19.68 -20.95
N LEU A 393 27.84 -18.64 -21.68
CA LEU A 393 27.92 -18.60 -23.14
C LEU A 393 29.37 -18.67 -23.63
N ALA A 394 30.30 -18.00 -22.95
CA ALA A 394 31.73 -18.07 -23.26
C ALA A 394 32.35 -19.47 -23.07
N ARG A 395 31.68 -20.39 -22.37
CA ARG A 395 32.10 -21.79 -22.22
C ARG A 395 31.53 -22.72 -23.29
N LEU A 396 30.55 -22.24 -24.03
CA LEU A 396 29.87 -22.96 -25.12
C LEU A 396 30.35 -22.53 -26.51
N ALA A 397 31.15 -21.47 -26.57
CA ALA A 397 31.92 -21.03 -27.73
C ALA A 397 33.30 -21.67 -27.69
#